data_AF-A0A960D2G0-F1
#
_entry.id   AF-A0A960D2G0-F1
#
_cell.length_a   1.000
_cell.length_b   1.000
_cell.length_c   1.000
_cell.angle_alpha   90.00
_cell.angle_beta   90.00
_cell.angle_gamma   90.00
#
_symmetry.space_group_name_H-M   'P 1'
#
loop_
_entity.id
_entity.type
_entity.pdbx_description
1 polymer ?
#
loop_
_entity_poly.entity_id
_entity_poly.type
_entity_poly.pdbx_seq_one_letter_code
_entity_poly.pdbx_strand_id
1 'polypeptide(L)'
;MSRIGATELRDAVLDPGSFRSWDSPPPAVTADAEYAAELARARAATGLDEAVLTGEGTVFGRRVAVVACEFGFLAGSIGVAAAERITAAVERATAERLPLLASPSSGGTR
;
A
#
# COMPACT_ATOMS: atom_id res chain seq x y z
N MET A 1 -16.85 9.90 -10.92
CA MET A 1 -16.10 10.30 -9.71
C MET A 1 -14.71 9.71 -9.83
N SER A 2 -13.65 10.51 -9.87
CA SER A 2 -12.30 9.95 -9.76
C SER A 2 -12.14 9.38 -8.35
N ARG A 3 -11.58 8.16 -8.25
CA ARG A 3 -11.19 7.58 -6.96
C ARG A 3 -9.78 8.07 -6.69
N ILE A 4 -9.52 8.53 -5.47
CA ILE A 4 -8.18 8.95 -5.05
C ILE A 4 -7.27 7.71 -4.98
N GLY A 5 -6.08 7.79 -5.59
CA GLY A 5 -5.08 6.71 -5.53
C GLY A 5 -4.35 6.67 -4.18
N ALA A 6 -3.59 5.59 -3.93
CA ALA A 6 -2.85 5.44 -2.67
C ALA A 6 -1.82 6.55 -2.46
N THR A 7 -1.07 6.87 -3.51
CA THR A 7 -0.05 7.95 -3.54
C THR A 7 -0.68 9.33 -3.34
N GLU A 8 -1.80 9.61 -4.03
CA GLU A 8 -2.52 10.88 -3.90
C GLU A 8 -3.08 11.06 -2.49
N LEU A 9 -3.65 10.01 -1.90
CA LEU A 9 -4.14 10.04 -0.52
C LEU A 9 -3.01 10.31 0.46
N ARG A 10 -1.90 9.59 0.34
CA ARG A 10 -0.70 9.78 1.16
C ARG A 10 -0.26 11.25 1.13
N ASP A 11 -0.17 11.85 -0.06
CA ASP A 11 0.29 13.22 -0.24
C ASP A 11 -0.74 14.26 0.23
N ALA A 12 -2.03 13.93 0.21
CA ALA A 12 -3.09 14.78 0.72
C ALA A 12 -3.19 14.78 2.26
N VAL A 13 -2.77 13.69 2.91
CA VAL A 13 -2.94 13.49 4.36
C VAL A 13 -1.67 13.80 5.14
N LEU A 14 -0.50 13.44 4.61
CA LEU A 14 0.77 13.58 5.32
C LEU A 14 1.41 14.95 5.08
N ASP A 15 2.17 15.41 6.07
CA ASP A 15 2.97 16.62 5.94
C ASP A 15 4.01 16.42 4.80
N PRO A 16 4.27 17.46 3.98
CA PRO A 16 5.17 17.35 2.83
C PRO A 16 6.56 16.78 3.18
N GLY A 17 6.99 15.76 2.43
CA GLY A 17 8.31 15.14 2.60
C GLY A 17 8.48 14.29 3.86
N SER A 18 7.42 14.10 4.66
CA SER A 18 7.49 13.28 5.88
C SER A 18 7.41 11.78 5.63
N PHE A 19 6.90 11.36 4.46
CA PHE A 19 6.64 9.96 4.19
C PHE A 19 7.92 9.12 4.11
N ARG A 20 7.93 8.00 4.81
CA ARG A 20 8.97 6.97 4.75
C ARG A 20 8.29 5.62 4.56
N SER A 21 8.53 5.00 3.41
CA SER A 21 7.97 3.67 3.11
C SER A 21 8.56 2.61 4.05
N TRP A 22 7.73 1.66 4.43
CA TRP A 22 8.14 0.42 5.10
C TRP A 22 8.07 -0.79 4.17
N ASP A 23 7.68 -0.56 2.91
CA ASP A 23 7.50 -1.61 1.94
C ASP A 23 8.85 -2.20 1.54
N SER A 24 8.87 -3.53 1.44
CA SER A 24 9.95 -4.28 0.81
C SER A 24 9.44 -4.86 -0.50
N PRO A 25 10.32 -5.06 -1.51
CA PRO A 25 9.92 -5.67 -2.77
C PRO A 25 9.16 -6.99 -2.52
N PRO A 26 8.03 -7.21 -3.21
CA PRO A 26 7.26 -8.43 -3.02
C PRO A 26 8.10 -9.65 -3.43
N PRO A 27 7.98 -10.79 -2.73
CA PRO A 27 8.67 -12.01 -3.10
C PRO A 27 8.29 -12.43 -4.53
N ALA A 28 9.21 -13.13 -5.20
CA ALA A 28 8.91 -13.71 -6.50
C ALA A 28 7.77 -14.73 -6.36
N VAL A 29 6.66 -14.48 -7.04
CA VAL A 29 5.52 -15.39 -7.08
C VAL A 29 5.72 -16.34 -8.26
N THR A 30 5.56 -17.65 -8.03
CA THR A 30 5.39 -18.62 -9.12
C THR A 30 4.02 -18.36 -9.75
N ALA A 31 4.01 -17.51 -10.75
CA ALA A 31 2.83 -17.13 -11.52
C ALA A 31 2.84 -17.84 -12.87
N ASP A 32 1.66 -18.16 -13.40
CA ASP A 32 1.55 -18.45 -14.83
C ASP A 32 1.83 -17.18 -15.66
N ALA A 33 2.00 -17.36 -16.97
CA ALA A 33 2.36 -16.26 -17.87
C ALA A 33 1.27 -15.16 -17.92
N GLU A 34 0.01 -15.53 -17.73
CA GLU A 34 -1.11 -14.60 -17.74
C GLU A 34 -1.08 -13.69 -16.51
N TYR A 35 -1.01 -14.28 -15.31
CA TYR A 35 -0.94 -13.55 -14.05
C TYR A 35 0.32 -12.69 -13.95
N ALA A 36 1.47 -13.18 -14.43
CA ALA A 36 2.69 -12.38 -14.52
C ALA A 36 2.51 -11.14 -15.41
N ALA A 37 1.80 -11.28 -16.54
CA ALA A 37 1.49 -10.16 -17.41
C ALA A 37 0.49 -9.18 -16.79
N GLU A 38 -0.48 -9.66 -16.00
CA GLU A 38 -1.39 -8.80 -15.24
C GLU A 38 -0.65 -7.96 -14.20
N LEU A 39 0.25 -8.57 -13.43
CA LEU A 39 1.11 -7.89 -12.47
C LEU A 39 1.99 -6.83 -13.16
N ALA A 40 2.57 -7.15 -14.32
CA ALA A 40 3.39 -6.20 -15.07
C ALA A 40 2.57 -5.00 -15.57
N ARG A 41 1.35 -5.23 -16.08
CA ARG A 41 0.43 -4.15 -16.49
C ARG A 41 0.02 -3.28 -15.31
N ALA A 42 -0.30 -3.89 -14.17
CA ALA A 42 -0.67 -3.16 -12.95
C ALA A 42 0.48 -2.27 -12.47
N ARG A 43 1.71 -2.81 -12.40
CA ARG A 43 2.91 -2.05 -12.04
C ARG A 43 3.16 -0.86 -12.97
N ALA A 44 3.03 -1.07 -14.27
CA ALA A 44 3.21 0.00 -15.26
C ALA A 44 2.12 1.08 -15.14
N ALA A 45 0.88 0.70 -14.82
CA ALA A 45 -0.24 1.62 -14.70
C ALA A 45 -0.21 2.46 -13.42
N THR A 46 0.20 1.88 -12.30
CA THR A 46 0.17 2.55 -10.98
C THR A 46 1.52 3.10 -10.54
N GLY A 47 2.63 2.59 -11.09
CA GLY A 47 3.97 2.85 -10.60
C GLY A 47 4.30 2.17 -9.26
N LEU A 48 3.41 1.31 -8.75
CA LEU A 48 3.58 0.55 -7.51
C LEU A 48 3.94 -0.90 -7.80
N ASP A 49 4.61 -1.56 -6.87
CA ASP A 49 4.97 -2.97 -6.98
C ASP A 49 3.90 -3.94 -6.43
N GLU A 50 2.91 -3.41 -5.72
CA GLU A 50 1.79 -4.09 -5.07
C GLU A 50 0.59 -3.14 -4.86
N ALA A 51 -0.58 -3.69 -4.54
CA ALA A 51 -1.85 -3.01 -4.24
C ALA A 51 -1.91 -2.32 -2.87
N VAL A 52 -0.86 -2.41 -2.07
CA VAL A 52 -0.79 -1.75 -0.76
C VAL A 52 0.55 -1.07 -0.60
N LEU A 53 0.46 0.20 -0.22
CA LEU A 53 1.58 1.03 0.22
C LEU A 53 1.51 1.17 1.74
N THR A 54 2.64 0.92 2.40
CA THR A 54 2.76 1.06 3.85
C THR A 54 3.96 1.92 4.23
N GLY A 55 3.85 2.57 5.39
CA GLY A 55 4.92 3.43 5.87
C GLY A 55 4.50 4.27 7.05
N GLU A 56 5.25 5.32 7.25
CA GLU A 56 4.98 6.36 8.23
C GLU A 56 5.09 7.74 7.61
N GLY A 57 4.54 8.72 8.31
CA GLY A 57 4.81 10.13 8.09
C GLY A 57 4.36 10.93 9.29
N THR A 58 4.18 12.23 9.10
CA THR A 58 3.59 13.10 10.11
C THR A 58 2.30 13.74 9.62
N VAL A 59 1.38 14.00 10.54
CA VAL A 59 0.17 14.80 10.32
C VAL A 59 0.18 15.90 11.36
N PHE A 60 0.34 17.16 10.92
CA PHE A 60 0.55 18.30 11.82
C PHE A 60 1.70 18.05 12.82
N GLY A 61 2.79 17.45 12.35
CA GLY A 61 3.97 17.10 13.16
C GLY A 61 3.81 15.85 14.05
N ARG A 62 2.62 15.24 14.13
CA ARG A 62 2.41 13.98 14.86
C ARG A 62 2.73 12.79 13.99
N ARG A 63 3.67 11.95 14.42
CA ARG A 63 4.03 10.70 13.72
C ARG A 63 2.84 9.72 13.69
N VAL A 64 2.56 9.18 12.51
CA VAL A 64 1.50 8.20 12.26
C VAL A 64 2.00 7.09 11.33
N ALA A 65 1.44 5.89 11.48
CA ALA A 65 1.56 4.82 10.50
C ALA A 65 0.47 4.95 9.44
N VAL A 66 0.77 4.55 8.20
CA VAL A 66 -0.16 4.60 7.07
C VAL A 66 -0.21 3.26 6.35
N VAL A 67 -1.43 2.84 6.03
CA VAL A 67 -1.74 1.73 5.12
C VAL A 67 -2.70 2.25 4.05
N ALA A 68 -2.23 2.38 2.81
CA ALA A 68 -3.02 2.91 1.70
C ALA A 68 -3.16 1.85 0.59
N CYS A 69 -4.39 1.46 0.27
CA CYS A 69 -4.67 0.52 -0.82
C CYS A 69 -4.76 1.24 -2.17
N GLU A 70 -4.26 0.60 -3.23
CA GLU A 70 -4.30 1.06 -4.60
C GLU A 70 -5.25 0.19 -5.43
N PHE A 71 -6.46 0.70 -5.68
CA PHE A 71 -7.46 -0.03 -6.47
C PHE A 71 -7.04 -0.24 -7.93
N GLY A 72 -6.20 0.63 -8.50
CA GLY A 72 -5.64 0.48 -9.84
C GLY A 72 -4.73 -0.74 -10.00
N PHE A 73 -4.22 -1.29 -8.88
CA PHE A 73 -3.40 -2.49 -8.90
C PHE A 73 -4.29 -3.73 -8.69
N LEU A 74 -4.68 -4.39 -9.80
CA LEU A 74 -5.52 -5.60 -9.77
C LEU A 74 -6.77 -5.44 -8.87
N ALA A 75 -7.51 -4.35 -9.04
CA ALA A 75 -8.69 -4.00 -8.24
C ALA A 75 -8.40 -3.86 -6.73
N GLY A 76 -7.16 -3.56 -6.33
CA GLY A 76 -6.76 -3.48 -4.92
C GLY A 76 -6.82 -4.83 -4.22
N SER A 77 -6.77 -5.94 -4.96
CA SER A 77 -6.88 -7.27 -4.37
C SER A 77 -5.77 -7.53 -3.35
N ILE A 78 -6.04 -8.39 -2.37
CA ILE A 78 -5.09 -8.72 -1.32
C ILE A 78 -4.50 -10.10 -1.60
N GLY A 79 -3.27 -10.11 -2.14
CA GLY A 79 -2.43 -11.30 -2.22
C GLY A 79 -1.47 -11.42 -1.04
N VAL A 80 -0.61 -12.45 -1.07
CA VAL A 80 0.35 -12.75 0.02
C VAL A 80 1.19 -11.52 0.40
N ALA A 81 1.84 -10.87 -0.57
CA ALA A 81 2.69 -9.71 -0.28
C ALA A 81 1.91 -8.50 0.29
N ALA A 82 0.69 -8.26 -0.21
CA ALA A 82 -0.18 -7.21 0.33
C ALA A 82 -0.59 -7.51 1.77
N ALA A 83 -0.97 -8.77 2.07
CA ALA A 83 -1.33 -9.20 3.41
C ALA A 83 -0.15 -9.11 4.39
N GLU A 84 1.05 -9.50 3.96
CA GLU A 84 2.29 -9.37 4.74
C GLU A 84 2.60 -7.90 5.05
N ARG A 85 2.50 -7.01 4.07
CA ARG A 85 2.68 -5.56 4.27
C ARG A 85 1.69 -4.99 5.28
N ILE A 86 0.40 -5.30 5.12
CA ILE A 86 -0.65 -4.85 6.07
C ILE A 86 -0.32 -5.33 7.48
N THR A 87 -0.02 -6.62 7.62
CA THR A 87 0.25 -7.25 8.93
C THR A 87 1.48 -6.61 9.58
N ALA A 88 2.59 -6.52 8.85
CA ALA A 88 3.82 -5.91 9.35
C ALA A 88 3.63 -4.43 9.73
N ALA A 89 2.85 -3.67 8.96
CA ALA A 89 2.56 -2.26 9.28
C ALA A 89 1.73 -2.12 10.56
N VAL A 90 0.71 -2.98 10.75
CA VAL A 90 -0.12 -2.99 11.96
C VAL A 90 0.70 -3.41 13.19
N GLU A 91 1.50 -4.46 13.07
CA GLU A 91 2.38 -4.94 14.14
C GLU A 91 3.39 -3.87 14.54
N ARG A 92 4.04 -3.25 13.56
CA ARG A 92 5.00 -2.16 13.80
C ARG A 92 4.35 -0.94 14.42
N ALA A 93 3.21 -0.49 13.90
CA ALA A 93 2.46 0.63 14.46
C ALA A 93 2.06 0.36 15.92
N THR A 94 1.66 -0.88 16.22
CA THR A 94 1.33 -1.33 17.57
C THR A 94 2.55 -1.28 18.49
N ALA A 95 3.67 -1.88 18.08
CA ALA A 95 4.90 -1.90 18.85
C ALA A 95 5.44 -0.49 19.14
N GLU A 96 5.33 0.41 18.16
CA GLU A 96 5.79 1.79 18.28
C GLU A 96 4.73 2.75 18.88
N ARG A 97 3.53 2.23 19.19
CA ARG A 97 2.37 2.99 19.69
C ARG A 97 2.00 4.18 18.81
N LEU A 98 2.08 3.99 17.50
CA LEU A 98 1.69 4.99 16.51
C LEU A 98 0.18 4.90 16.23
N PRO A 99 -0.53 6.04 16.10
CA PRO A 99 -1.83 6.04 15.45
C PRO A 99 -1.70 5.48 14.03
N LEU A 100 -2.66 4.64 13.62
CA LEU A 100 -2.67 4.03 12.29
C LEU A 100 -3.82 4.62 11.46
N LEU A 101 -3.47 5.14 10.28
CA LEU A 101 -4.41 5.60 9.27
C LEU A 101 -4.48 4.55 8.16
N ALA A 102 -5.68 4.03 7.91
CA ALA A 102 -5.92 3.05 6.86
C ALA A 102 -6.92 3.57 5.82
N SER A 103 -6.62 3.38 4.54
CA SER A 103 -7.55 3.60 3.44
C SER A 103 -7.80 2.29 2.70
N PRO A 104 -8.72 1.46 3.21
CA PRO A 104 -9.04 0.19 2.59
C PRO A 104 -9.83 0.40 1.29
N SER A 105 -9.32 -0.18 0.21
CA SER A 105 -10.04 -0.30 -1.06
C SER A 105 -9.61 -1.60 -1.75
N SER A 106 -10.52 -2.56 -1.87
CA SER A 106 -10.19 -3.88 -2.42
C SER A 106 -11.38 -4.53 -3.12
N GLY A 107 -11.10 -5.25 -4.19
CA GLY A 107 -12.02 -6.15 -4.88
C GLY A 107 -12.09 -7.55 -4.27
N GLY A 108 -11.30 -7.85 -3.23
CA GLY A 108 -11.27 -9.14 -2.57
C GLY A 108 -9.85 -9.71 -2.44
N THR A 109 -9.74 -10.99 -2.13
CA THR A 109 -8.47 -11.72 -2.01
C THR A 109 -8.01 -12.26 -3.37
N ARG A 110 -6.70 -12.37 -3.57
CA ARG A 110 -6.10 -13.07 -4.72
C ARG A 110 -4.98 -14.01 -4.31
#